data_AF-A0A1Q2M7G9-F1
#
_entry.id   AF-A0A1Q2M7G9-F1
#
_cell.length_a   1.000
_cell.length_b   1.000
_cell.length_c   1.000
_cell.angle_alpha   90.00
_cell.angle_beta   90.00
_cell.angle_gamma   90.00
#
_symmetry.space_group_name_H-M   'P 1'
#
loop_
_entity.id
_entity.type
_entity.pdbx_description
1 polymer ?
#
loop_
_entity_poly.entity_id
_entity_poly.type
_entity_poly.pdbx_seq_one_letter_code
_entity_poly.pdbx_strand_id
1 'polypeptide(L)'
;MPALSGIQLKISNDRVIDVDLAEAKLISELNGYAIIAGRTCIDCDENTAIFLERIEVAPGGPPQVRQPRNKGGDDIPEPEQFAAQAPTGSSLAEQRDRSQAELEGNEDGVLNMDLSGERFTYPGVYRDYLTKELVEKTRMFYGKCHEDGPALLWLSEYRTDKGWVKEEYLLVFRDEGIEHRYNQSHQPSLYFIGNAGCSEVPGVEVTTEP
;
A
#
# COMPACT_ATOMS: atom_id res chain seq x y z
N MET A 1 12.84 4.54 -23.04
CA MET A 1 12.32 5.92 -22.92
C MET A 1 12.00 6.13 -21.45
N PRO A 2 12.37 7.25 -20.82
CA PRO A 2 11.95 7.48 -19.43
C PRO A 2 10.44 7.70 -19.41
N ALA A 3 9.72 6.98 -18.54
CA ALA A 3 8.32 7.25 -18.29
C ALA A 3 8.19 8.68 -17.76
N LEU A 4 7.26 9.45 -18.33
CA LEU A 4 6.82 10.72 -17.76
C LEU A 4 6.07 10.36 -16.47
N SER A 5 6.75 10.40 -15.33
CA SER A 5 6.13 10.21 -14.02
C SER A 5 5.88 11.58 -13.39
N GLY A 6 4.70 11.73 -12.76
CA GLY A 6 4.24 13.00 -12.20
C GLY A 6 2.81 13.35 -12.62
N ILE A 7 1.82 12.73 -11.97
CA ILE A 7 0.41 13.12 -12.12
C ILE A 7 0.05 14.13 -11.04
N GLN A 8 -0.53 15.24 -11.46
CA GLN A 8 -1.12 16.23 -10.57
C GLN A 8 -2.52 15.81 -10.15
N LEU A 9 -2.68 15.40 -8.89
CA LEU A 9 -3.97 15.07 -8.29
C LEU A 9 -4.52 16.26 -7.52
N LYS A 10 -5.77 16.63 -7.82
CA LYS A 10 -6.50 17.67 -7.09
C LYS A 10 -7.17 17.07 -5.85
N ILE A 11 -6.88 17.65 -4.68
CA ILE A 11 -7.50 17.29 -3.40
C ILE A 11 -8.52 18.35 -2.94
N SER A 12 -9.25 18.09 -1.85
CA SER A 12 -10.47 18.81 -1.44
C SER A 12 -10.30 20.31 -1.21
N ASN A 13 -9.08 20.76 -0.92
CA ASN A 13 -8.75 22.17 -0.65
C ASN A 13 -8.18 22.91 -1.87
N ASP A 14 -8.52 22.46 -3.09
CA ASP A 14 -7.93 22.94 -4.36
C ASP A 14 -6.40 22.81 -4.43
N ARG A 15 -5.80 22.10 -3.48
CA ARG A 15 -4.37 21.78 -3.48
C ARG A 15 -4.11 20.71 -4.53
N VAL A 16 -2.90 20.71 -5.05
CA VAL A 16 -2.41 19.72 -6.00
C VAL A 16 -1.25 18.98 -5.35
N ILE A 17 -1.32 17.66 -5.35
CA ILE A 17 -0.20 16.80 -5.00
C ILE A 17 0.37 16.22 -6.29
N ASP A 18 1.70 16.20 -6.40
CA ASP A 18 2.40 15.55 -7.49
C ASP A 18 2.79 14.14 -7.04
N VAL A 19 2.31 13.13 -7.77
CA VAL A 19 2.55 11.72 -7.47
C VAL A 19 3.36 11.07 -8.56
N ASP A 20 4.34 10.27 -8.15
CA ASP A 20 5.27 9.57 -9.04
C ASP A 20 4.62 8.29 -9.62
N LEU A 21 3.44 8.46 -10.23
CA LEU A 21 2.63 7.41 -10.82
C LEU A 21 2.37 7.73 -12.30
N ALA A 22 2.28 6.69 -13.12
CA ALA A 22 1.92 6.81 -14.53
C ALA A 22 0.40 6.93 -14.74
N GLU A 23 -0.40 6.38 -13.81
CA GLU A 23 -1.84 6.59 -13.69
C GLU A 23 -2.23 6.75 -12.23
N ALA A 24 -3.12 7.70 -11.93
CA ALA A 24 -3.55 7.95 -10.56
C ALA A 24 -4.98 8.50 -10.50
N LYS A 25 -5.73 8.03 -9.51
CA LYS A 25 -7.09 8.46 -9.19
C LYS A 25 -7.26 8.56 -7.68
N LEU A 26 -7.61 9.75 -7.19
CA LEU A 26 -7.93 9.95 -5.78
C LEU A 26 -9.20 9.17 -5.41
N ILE A 27 -9.11 8.33 -4.36
CA ILE A 27 -10.24 7.61 -3.76
C ILE A 27 -10.85 8.45 -2.64
N SER A 28 -10.01 8.88 -1.70
CA SER A 28 -10.44 9.64 -0.52
C SER A 28 -9.25 10.32 0.13
N GLU A 29 -9.55 11.27 1.02
CA GLU A 29 -8.59 11.85 1.95
C GLU A 29 -8.96 11.41 3.37
N LEU A 30 -8.03 10.84 4.11
CA LEU A 30 -8.23 10.40 5.49
C LEU A 30 -7.05 10.85 6.36
N ASN A 31 -7.36 11.59 7.42
CA ASN A 31 -6.41 12.05 8.44
C ASN A 31 -5.05 12.56 7.91
N GLY A 32 -5.08 13.42 6.89
CA GLY A 32 -3.86 13.99 6.30
C GLY A 32 -3.15 13.08 5.29
N TYR A 33 -3.80 11.99 4.84
CA TYR A 33 -3.34 11.14 3.75
C TYR A 33 -4.31 11.19 2.57
N ALA A 34 -3.77 11.23 1.36
CA ALA A 34 -4.47 10.95 0.13
C ALA A 34 -4.37 9.45 -0.16
N ILE A 35 -5.51 8.82 -0.40
CA ILE A 35 -5.63 7.41 -0.77
C ILE A 35 -5.88 7.35 -2.27
N ILE A 36 -4.99 6.69 -2.99
CA ILE A 36 -4.89 6.82 -4.44
C ILE A 36 -4.94 5.43 -5.07
N ALA A 37 -5.80 5.24 -6.07
CA ALA A 37 -5.73 4.10 -6.97
C ALA A 37 -4.78 4.46 -8.13
N GLY A 38 -3.76 3.65 -8.41
CA GLY A 38 -2.84 3.98 -9.49
C GLY A 38 -1.93 2.86 -9.96
N ARG A 39 -1.06 3.18 -10.91
CA ARG A 39 -0.04 2.30 -11.49
C ARG A 39 1.26 3.08 -11.65
N THR A 40 2.40 2.43 -11.39
CA THR A 40 3.72 3.05 -11.61
C THR A 40 4.13 2.98 -13.08
N CYS A 41 3.63 1.98 -13.82
CA CYS A 41 3.86 1.81 -15.25
C CYS A 41 2.59 1.36 -16.01
N ILE A 42 2.32 1.98 -17.16
CA ILE A 42 1.20 1.61 -18.05
C ILE A 42 1.55 0.38 -18.90
N ASP A 43 2.79 0.30 -19.38
CA ASP A 43 3.23 -0.70 -20.35
C ASP A 43 3.80 -1.99 -19.73
N CYS A 44 3.86 -2.09 -18.39
CA CYS A 44 4.63 -3.14 -17.69
C CYS A 44 3.78 -4.30 -17.13
N ASP A 45 2.57 -4.52 -17.65
CA ASP A 45 1.60 -5.51 -17.11
C ASP A 45 1.36 -5.35 -15.58
N GLU A 46 1.55 -4.14 -15.07
CA GLU A 46 1.40 -3.85 -13.66
C GLU A 46 -0.09 -3.72 -13.33
N ASN A 47 -0.54 -4.44 -12.29
CA ASN A 47 -1.89 -4.25 -11.77
C ASN A 47 -2.03 -2.92 -11.02
N THR A 48 -3.24 -2.35 -11.08
CA THR A 48 -3.60 -1.19 -10.27
C THR A 48 -3.41 -1.53 -8.80
N ALA A 49 -2.88 -0.59 -8.04
CA ALA A 49 -2.61 -0.70 -6.61
C ALA A 49 -3.19 0.49 -5.85
N ILE A 50 -3.21 0.38 -4.53
CA ILE A 50 -3.54 1.47 -3.61
C ILE A 50 -2.25 2.09 -3.11
N PHE A 51 -2.14 3.40 -3.22
CA PHE A 51 -1.04 4.19 -2.71
C PHE A 51 -1.53 5.13 -1.63
N LEU A 52 -0.70 5.33 -0.61
CA LEU A 52 -0.92 6.35 0.41
C LEU A 52 0.09 7.47 0.19
N GLU A 53 -0.39 8.71 0.21
CA GLU A 53 0.47 9.88 0.09
C GLU A 53 0.16 10.87 1.19
N ARG A 54 1.18 11.29 1.93
CA ARG A 54 1.00 12.26 3.01
C ARG A 54 0.72 13.63 2.41
N ILE A 55 -0.38 14.25 2.83
CA ILE A 55 -0.72 15.62 2.49
C ILE A 55 0.06 16.52 3.45
N GLU A 56 1.19 17.06 2.99
CA GLU A 56 1.95 18.02 3.79
C GLU A 56 1.05 19.22 4.16
N VAL A 57 0.74 19.35 5.46
CA VAL A 57 0.10 20.54 5.99
C VAL A 57 1.21 21.56 6.18
N ALA A 58 1.52 22.36 5.16
CA ALA A 58 2.49 23.43 5.28
C ALA A 58 2.09 24.37 6.43
N PRO A 59 2.86 24.46 7.54
CA PRO A 59 2.73 25.54 8.48
C PRO A 59 3.49 26.73 7.88
N GLY A 60 2.81 27.52 7.05
CA GLY A 60 3.29 28.83 6.59
C GLY A 60 4.59 28.87 5.76
N GLY A 61 5.11 27.75 5.29
CA GLY A 61 6.25 27.71 4.36
C GLY A 61 5.80 27.64 2.89
N PRO A 62 6.56 28.19 1.93
CA PRO A 62 6.26 28.02 0.51
C PRO A 62 6.31 26.52 0.15
N PRO A 63 5.51 26.08 -0.85
CA PRO A 63 5.48 24.68 -1.28
C PRO A 63 6.88 24.23 -1.66
N GLN A 64 7.44 23.26 -0.93
CA GLN A 64 8.70 22.65 -1.32
C GLN A 64 8.43 21.75 -2.51
N VAL A 65 8.91 22.19 -3.67
CA VAL A 65 9.04 21.33 -4.85
C VAL A 65 9.96 20.18 -4.45
N ARG A 66 9.43 18.95 -4.34
CA ARG A 66 10.23 17.73 -4.11
C ARG A 66 11.33 17.72 -5.18
N GLN A 67 12.59 17.72 -4.75
CA GLN A 67 13.69 17.54 -5.70
C GLN A 67 13.58 16.13 -6.29
N PRO A 68 13.75 15.96 -7.62
CA PRO A 68 13.81 14.65 -8.21
C PRO A 68 14.89 13.83 -7.51
N ARG A 69 14.54 12.59 -7.12
CA ARG A 69 15.49 11.59 -6.61
C ARG A 69 16.69 11.56 -7.57
N ASN A 70 17.88 11.94 -7.09
CA ASN A 70 19.11 11.85 -7.88
C ASN A 70 19.29 10.39 -8.33
N LYS A 71 18.98 10.12 -9.61
CA LYS A 71 19.50 8.96 -10.36
C LYS A 71 20.99 9.18 -10.56
N GLY A 72 21.78 8.84 -9.56
CA GLY A 72 23.22 9.00 -9.55
C GLY A 72 23.86 7.96 -8.64
N GLY A 73 23.80 6.70 -9.07
CA GLY A 73 24.41 5.58 -8.36
C GLY A 73 24.13 4.22 -9.00
N ASP A 74 23.90 4.15 -10.31
CA ASP A 74 23.82 2.88 -11.04
C ASP A 74 25.20 2.57 -11.65
N ASP A 75 26.16 2.19 -10.80
CA ASP A 75 27.25 1.33 -11.23
C ASP A 75 26.92 -0.08 -10.73
N ILE A 76 26.30 -0.87 -11.59
CA ILE A 76 26.15 -2.32 -11.39
C ILE A 76 27.58 -2.89 -11.50
N PRO A 77 28.19 -3.40 -10.41
CA PRO A 77 29.55 -3.94 -10.49
C PRO A 77 29.57 -5.17 -11.40
N GLU A 78 30.59 -5.25 -12.26
CA GLU A 78 30.81 -6.39 -13.15
C GLU A 78 30.89 -7.72 -12.37
N PRO A 79 30.43 -8.84 -12.97
CA PRO A 79 30.21 -10.12 -12.30
C PRO A 79 31.45 -10.72 -11.62
N GLU A 80 32.66 -10.29 -11.95
CA GLU A 80 33.90 -10.77 -11.31
C GLU A 80 34.08 -10.26 -9.87
N GLN A 81 33.39 -9.19 -9.47
CA GLN A 81 33.44 -8.66 -8.09
C GLN A 81 32.56 -9.43 -7.11
N PHE A 82 31.58 -10.21 -7.60
CA PHE A 82 30.69 -11.03 -6.76
C PHE A 82 31.39 -12.26 -6.18
N ALA A 83 32.43 -12.78 -6.82
CA ALA A 83 33.10 -14.01 -6.38
C ALA A 83 34.12 -13.80 -5.25
N ALA A 84 34.51 -12.55 -4.96
CA ALA A 84 35.52 -12.23 -3.94
C ALA A 84 34.92 -11.91 -2.56
N GLN A 85 33.60 -11.73 -2.45
CA GLN A 85 32.91 -11.51 -1.17
C GLN A 85 31.99 -12.68 -0.87
N ALA A 86 32.51 -13.66 -0.13
CA ALA A 86 31.65 -14.64 0.52
C ALA A 86 30.71 -13.91 1.50
N PRO A 87 29.37 -14.04 1.40
CA PRO A 87 28.48 -13.41 2.34
C PRO A 87 28.40 -14.25 3.61
N THR A 88 29.11 -13.83 4.65
CA THR A 88 28.63 -14.00 6.03
C THR A 88 27.61 -12.90 6.29
N GLY A 89 26.32 -13.21 6.13
CA GLY A 89 25.23 -12.31 6.47
C GLY A 89 24.05 -12.44 5.52
N SER A 90 22.85 -12.60 6.07
CA SER A 90 21.56 -12.63 5.37
C SER A 90 21.42 -11.47 4.39
N SER A 91 20.74 -11.71 3.27
CA SER A 91 20.54 -10.71 2.22
C SER A 91 19.74 -9.49 2.71
N LEU A 92 19.97 -8.31 2.11
CA LEU A 92 19.21 -7.08 2.39
C LEU A 92 17.69 -7.24 2.17
N ALA A 93 17.29 -8.18 1.31
CA ALA A 93 15.88 -8.54 1.10
C ALA A 93 15.32 -9.32 2.29
N GLU A 94 16.05 -10.32 2.82
CA GLU A 94 15.66 -11.02 4.05
C GLU A 94 15.66 -10.12 5.28
N GLN A 95 16.54 -9.12 5.34
CA GLN A 95 16.53 -8.10 6.40
C GLN A 95 15.32 -7.16 6.30
N ARG A 96 14.77 -6.94 5.10
CA ARG A 96 13.54 -6.15 4.90
C ARG A 96 12.29 -6.92 5.29
N ASP A 97 12.20 -8.19 4.91
CA ASP A 97 11.08 -9.05 5.30
C ASP A 97 11.09 -9.35 6.81
N ARG A 98 12.27 -9.57 7.43
CA ARG A 98 12.36 -9.69 8.89
C ARG A 98 12.09 -8.39 9.63
N SER A 99 12.52 -7.24 9.12
CA SER A 99 12.23 -5.96 9.78
C SER A 99 10.75 -5.59 9.73
N GLN A 100 9.98 -6.07 8.75
CA GLN A 100 8.51 -5.95 8.79
C GLN A 100 7.84 -6.86 9.83
N ALA A 101 8.43 -8.03 10.12
CA ALA A 101 7.93 -8.97 11.13
C ALA A 101 8.42 -8.66 12.57
N GLU A 102 9.54 -7.93 12.73
CA GLU A 102 10.20 -7.66 14.02
C GLU A 102 10.07 -6.21 14.50
N LEU A 103 9.25 -5.36 13.86
CA LEU A 103 8.94 -4.01 14.39
C LEU A 103 8.01 -4.12 15.60
N GLU A 104 8.62 -4.45 16.75
CA GLU A 104 8.10 -4.26 18.10
C GLU A 104 7.61 -2.82 18.24
N GLY A 105 6.30 -2.64 18.10
CA GLY A 105 5.62 -1.40 18.46
C GLY A 105 5.74 -1.16 19.96
N ASN A 106 5.40 0.07 20.38
CA ASN A 106 4.96 0.32 21.74
C ASN A 106 3.82 -0.67 22.10
N GLU A 107 3.50 -0.87 23.38
CA GLU A 107 2.53 -1.90 23.85
C GLU A 107 1.17 -1.91 23.10
N ASP A 108 0.85 -0.86 22.33
CA ASP A 108 -0.36 -0.66 21.53
C ASP A 108 -0.19 -0.77 19.98
N GLY A 109 0.97 -1.15 19.43
CA GLY A 109 1.13 -1.40 17.98
C GLY A 109 1.09 -0.17 17.05
N VAL A 110 1.16 1.04 17.60
CA VAL A 110 1.19 2.31 16.85
C VAL A 110 2.61 2.60 16.35
N LEU A 111 2.76 2.79 15.04
CA LEU A 111 4.03 3.16 14.41
C LEU A 111 3.98 4.61 13.92
N ASN A 112 5.02 5.37 14.21
CA ASN A 112 5.23 6.70 13.64
C ASN A 112 6.00 6.58 12.32
N MET A 113 5.42 5.84 11.36
CA MET A 113 5.97 5.62 10.03
C MET A 113 5.22 6.47 8.99
N ASP A 114 5.97 7.07 8.08
CA ASP A 114 5.39 7.73 6.92
C ASP A 114 5.07 6.69 5.83
N LEU A 115 3.80 6.48 5.54
CA LEU A 115 3.34 5.57 4.49
C LEU A 115 3.33 6.24 3.09
N SER A 116 3.89 7.44 2.94
CA SER A 116 4.01 8.13 1.64
C SER A 116 4.77 7.27 0.63
N GLY A 117 4.08 6.87 -0.45
CA GLY A 117 4.61 6.03 -1.51
C GLY A 117 4.47 4.52 -1.27
N GLU A 118 3.92 4.10 -0.13
CA GLU A 118 3.66 2.69 0.14
C GLU A 118 2.57 2.14 -0.80
N ARG A 119 2.79 0.92 -1.28
CA ARG A 119 1.94 0.24 -2.27
C ARG A 119 1.22 -0.93 -1.62
N PHE A 120 -0.11 -0.92 -1.73
CA PHE A 120 -1.00 -1.98 -1.23
C PHE A 120 -1.81 -2.58 -2.38
N THR A 121 -2.30 -3.80 -2.19
CA THR A 121 -3.14 -4.49 -3.17
C THR A 121 -4.47 -3.77 -3.39
N TYR A 122 -4.88 -3.64 -4.65
CA TYR A 122 -6.19 -3.10 -5.01
C TYR A 122 -7.29 -4.13 -4.74
N PRO A 123 -8.49 -3.76 -4.27
CA PRO A 123 -9.56 -4.75 -4.06
C PRO A 123 -9.98 -5.41 -5.37
N GLY A 124 -10.32 -6.69 -5.32
CA GLY A 124 -10.76 -7.42 -6.49
C GLY A 124 -10.96 -8.91 -6.29
N VAL A 125 -11.31 -9.56 -7.39
CA VAL A 125 -11.44 -11.00 -7.52
C VAL A 125 -10.33 -11.47 -8.44
N TYR A 126 -9.47 -12.33 -7.92
CA TYR A 126 -8.29 -12.84 -8.59
C TYR A 126 -8.52 -14.30 -8.96
N ARG A 127 -8.29 -14.61 -10.24
CA ARG A 127 -8.39 -15.96 -10.78
C ARG A 127 -7.04 -16.41 -11.32
N ASP A 128 -6.73 -17.68 -11.14
CA ASP A 128 -5.57 -18.27 -11.78
C ASP A 128 -5.70 -18.16 -13.31
N TYR A 129 -4.64 -17.72 -13.99
CA TYR A 129 -4.68 -17.46 -15.42
C TYR A 129 -4.97 -18.72 -16.25
N LEU A 130 -4.46 -19.88 -15.85
CA LEU A 130 -4.58 -21.12 -16.61
C LEU A 130 -5.91 -21.84 -16.37
N THR A 131 -6.24 -22.06 -15.10
CA THR A 131 -7.39 -22.84 -14.65
C THR A 131 -8.67 -22.01 -14.54
N LYS A 132 -8.55 -20.67 -14.49
CA LYS A 132 -9.65 -19.72 -14.21
C LYS A 132 -10.32 -19.94 -12.85
N GLU A 133 -9.72 -20.78 -12.01
CA GLU A 133 -10.20 -21.00 -10.65
C GLU A 133 -9.98 -19.76 -9.81
N LEU A 134 -10.89 -19.53 -8.88
CA LEU A 134 -10.76 -18.44 -7.93
C LEU A 134 -9.59 -18.74 -6.98
N VAL A 135 -8.64 -17.82 -6.90
CA VAL A 135 -7.47 -17.93 -6.01
C VAL A 135 -7.53 -16.94 -4.86
N GLU A 136 -8.04 -15.73 -5.09
CA GLU A 136 -8.14 -14.70 -4.05
C GLU A 136 -9.34 -13.79 -4.27
N LYS A 137 -9.91 -13.29 -3.18
CA LYS A 137 -10.87 -12.18 -3.13
C LYS A 137 -10.41 -11.19 -2.09
N THR A 138 -10.26 -9.94 -2.49
CA THR A 138 -9.88 -8.85 -1.59
C THR A 138 -10.92 -7.74 -1.70
N ARG A 139 -11.46 -7.31 -0.57
CA ARG A 139 -12.36 -6.15 -0.46
C ARG A 139 -11.67 -5.10 0.37
N MET A 140 -11.84 -3.83 0.00
CA MET A 140 -11.22 -2.71 0.70
C MET A 140 -12.29 -1.71 1.11
N PHE A 141 -12.22 -1.26 2.36
CA PHE A 141 -13.07 -0.22 2.91
C PHE A 141 -12.23 0.93 3.44
N TYR A 142 -12.80 2.12 3.43
CA TYR A 142 -12.17 3.34 3.91
C TYR A 142 -13.16 4.24 4.67
N GLY A 143 -12.65 5.04 5.59
CA GLY A 143 -13.45 5.99 6.37
C GLY A 143 -13.67 5.49 7.80
N LYS A 144 -14.88 5.63 8.34
CA LYS A 144 -15.20 5.24 9.73
C LYS A 144 -15.47 3.75 9.88
N CYS A 145 -14.49 2.94 9.49
CA CYS A 145 -14.55 1.48 9.50
C CYS A 145 -13.99 0.84 10.79
N HIS A 146 -13.68 1.65 11.80
CA HIS A 146 -13.16 1.23 13.10
C HIS A 146 -13.68 2.16 14.21
N GLU A 147 -13.78 1.67 15.45
CA GLU A 147 -14.30 2.44 16.59
C GLU A 147 -13.38 3.61 16.98
N ASP A 148 -12.07 3.36 16.94
CA ASP A 148 -11.05 4.29 17.42
C ASP A 148 -10.64 5.38 16.41
N GLY A 149 -11.22 5.41 15.21
CA GLY A 149 -10.85 6.43 14.22
C GLY A 149 -11.12 6.07 12.76
N PRO A 150 -10.75 6.97 11.82
CA PRO A 150 -10.76 6.65 10.40
C PRO A 150 -9.73 5.56 10.10
N ALA A 151 -10.09 4.63 9.23
CA ALA A 151 -9.30 3.46 8.94
C ALA A 151 -9.38 3.05 7.46
N LEU A 152 -8.39 2.27 7.04
CA LEU A 152 -8.42 1.45 5.83
C LEU A 152 -8.45 -0.01 6.23
N LEU A 153 -9.37 -0.76 5.66
CA LEU A 153 -9.61 -2.16 5.99
C LEU A 153 -9.57 -2.98 4.71
N TRP A 154 -8.65 -3.95 4.66
CA TRP A 154 -8.64 -5.00 3.66
C TRP A 154 -9.13 -6.31 4.28
N LEU A 155 -10.10 -6.93 3.61
CA LEU A 155 -10.61 -8.26 3.91
C LEU A 155 -10.26 -9.17 2.76
N SER A 156 -9.36 -10.12 2.99
CA SER A 156 -8.85 -11.02 1.97
C SER A 156 -9.26 -12.46 2.26
N GLU A 157 -9.66 -13.18 1.22
CA GLU A 157 -9.89 -14.61 1.24
C GLU A 157 -9.06 -15.24 0.12
N TYR A 158 -8.10 -16.10 0.43
CA TYR A 158 -7.29 -16.77 -0.59
C TYR A 158 -7.23 -18.28 -0.38
N ARG A 159 -6.92 -18.98 -1.46
CA ARG A 159 -6.90 -20.45 -1.50
C ARG A 159 -5.49 -20.97 -1.25
N THR A 160 -5.38 -21.89 -0.29
CA THR A 160 -4.15 -22.64 0.02
C THR A 160 -4.36 -24.14 -0.25
N ASP A 161 -3.29 -24.92 -0.10
CA ASP A 161 -3.33 -26.39 -0.11
C ASP A 161 -4.28 -26.97 0.97
N LYS A 162 -4.46 -26.25 2.08
CA LYS A 162 -5.29 -26.64 3.23
C LYS A 162 -6.73 -26.10 3.16
N GLY A 163 -7.06 -25.30 2.14
CA GLY A 163 -8.38 -24.70 1.96
C GLY A 163 -8.35 -23.16 1.93
N TRP A 164 -9.50 -22.54 2.18
CA TRP A 164 -9.62 -21.08 2.19
C TRP A 164 -9.12 -20.49 3.50
N VAL A 165 -8.23 -19.51 3.40
CA VAL A 165 -7.75 -18.69 4.51
C VAL A 165 -8.37 -17.31 4.40
N LYS A 166 -8.77 -16.76 5.55
CA LYS A 166 -9.30 -15.40 5.65
C LYS A 166 -8.35 -14.54 6.45
N GLU A 167 -8.12 -13.33 5.97
CA GLU A 167 -7.24 -12.37 6.60
C GLU A 167 -7.91 -11.00 6.66
N GLU A 168 -7.50 -10.25 7.67
CA GLU A 168 -7.82 -8.85 7.86
C GLU A 168 -6.53 -8.05 7.99
N TYR A 169 -6.41 -7.00 7.18
CA TYR A 169 -5.36 -6.00 7.34
C TYR A 169 -6.02 -4.63 7.55
N LEU A 170 -5.69 -3.98 8.64
CA LEU A 170 -6.32 -2.74 9.08
C LEU A 170 -5.24 -1.70 9.38
N LEU A 171 -5.40 -0.52 8.79
CA LEU A 171 -4.64 0.68 9.12
C LEU A 171 -5.58 1.66 9.83
N VAL A 172 -5.31 1.97 11.09
CA VAL A 172 -6.07 2.98 11.85
C VAL A 172 -5.24 4.25 11.94
N PHE A 173 -5.79 5.37 11.45
CA PHE A 173 -5.12 6.66 11.51
C PHE A 173 -5.43 7.32 12.85
N ARG A 174 -4.42 7.46 13.70
CA ARG A 174 -4.49 8.13 15.01
C ARG A 174 -3.75 9.48 14.95
N ASP A 175 -3.88 10.28 16.01
CA ASP A 175 -3.15 11.54 16.14
C ASP A 175 -1.63 11.32 16.29
N GLU A 176 -1.24 10.21 16.93
CA GLU A 176 0.15 9.87 17.27
C GLU A 176 0.89 9.10 16.16
N GLY A 177 0.17 8.63 15.14
CA GLY A 177 0.72 7.81 14.07
C GLY A 177 -0.31 6.90 13.42
N ILE A 178 0.18 5.88 12.72
CA ILE A 178 -0.66 4.88 12.07
C ILE A 178 -0.48 3.56 12.79
N GLU A 179 -1.60 2.99 13.20
CA GLU A 179 -1.63 1.67 13.81
C GLU A 179 -1.85 0.61 12.73
N HIS A 180 -0.96 -0.38 12.69
CA HIS A 180 -1.07 -1.51 11.79
C HIS A 180 -1.62 -2.70 12.57
N ARG A 181 -2.74 -3.27 12.12
CA ARG A 181 -3.27 -4.51 12.67
C ARG A 181 -3.40 -5.53 11.55
N TYR A 182 -2.86 -6.72 11.80
CA TYR A 182 -2.99 -7.86 10.93
C TYR A 182 -3.57 -9.02 11.74
N ASN A 183 -4.67 -9.59 11.25
CA ASN A 183 -5.35 -10.69 11.90
C ASN A 183 -5.58 -11.83 10.92
N GLN A 184 -4.96 -12.98 11.22
CA GLN A 184 -5.17 -14.21 10.47
C GLN A 184 -6.32 -14.99 11.11
N SER A 185 -7.24 -15.48 10.28
CA SER A 185 -8.37 -16.33 10.68
C SER A 185 -9.51 -15.66 11.45
N HIS A 186 -9.40 -14.36 11.79
CA HIS A 186 -10.50 -13.58 12.35
C HIS A 186 -10.64 -12.22 11.64
N GLN A 187 -11.89 -11.82 11.38
CA GLN A 187 -12.22 -10.54 10.73
C GLN A 187 -13.15 -9.71 11.62
N PRO A 188 -12.68 -9.25 12.80
CA PRO A 188 -13.51 -8.49 13.74
C PRO A 188 -14.04 -7.19 13.12
N SER A 189 -13.35 -6.62 12.12
CA SER A 189 -13.78 -5.36 11.52
C SER A 189 -15.02 -5.50 10.62
N LEU A 190 -15.48 -6.72 10.33
CA LEU A 190 -16.76 -6.97 9.66
C LEU A 190 -17.96 -6.35 10.40
N TYR A 191 -17.89 -6.14 11.71
CA TYR A 191 -18.98 -5.51 12.45
C TYR A 191 -19.11 -4.01 12.17
N PHE A 192 -18.06 -3.37 11.64
CA PHE A 192 -18.00 -1.92 11.43
C PHE A 192 -18.22 -1.49 9.98
N ILE A 193 -18.25 -2.42 9.01
CA ILE A 193 -18.44 -2.07 7.59
C ILE A 193 -19.82 -1.46 7.30
N GLY A 194 -20.81 -1.69 8.17
CA GLY A 194 -22.16 -1.11 8.06
C GLY A 194 -22.28 0.30 8.64
N ASN A 195 -21.20 0.85 9.22
CA ASN A 195 -21.24 2.16 9.86
C ASN A 195 -21.45 3.28 8.83
N ALA A 196 -22.18 4.31 9.24
CA ALA A 196 -22.31 5.53 8.47
C ALA A 196 -20.94 6.19 8.29
N GLY A 197 -20.46 6.25 7.04
CA GLY A 197 -19.14 6.80 6.70
C GLY A 197 -18.03 5.78 6.54
N CYS A 198 -18.32 4.47 6.59
CA CYS A 198 -17.46 3.44 6.04
C CYS A 198 -17.90 3.13 4.59
N SER A 199 -16.99 3.25 3.64
CA SER A 199 -17.27 3.11 2.20
C SER A 199 -16.40 2.04 1.59
N GLU A 200 -16.97 1.22 0.71
CA GLU A 200 -16.23 0.20 -0.04
C GLU A 200 -15.62 0.80 -1.31
N VAL A 201 -14.36 0.45 -1.58
CA VAL A 201 -13.71 0.75 -2.87
C VAL A 201 -14.17 -0.31 -3.88
N PRO A 202 -14.66 0.09 -5.07
CA PRO A 202 -15.07 -0.86 -6.10
C PRO A 202 -13.91 -1.79 -6.49
N GLY A 203 -14.15 -3.10 -6.42
CA GLY A 203 -13.16 -4.09 -6.82
C GLY A 203 -13.06 -4.27 -8.34
N VAL A 204 -11.95 -4.88 -8.77
CA VAL A 204 -11.74 -5.31 -10.17
C VAL A 204 -11.79 -6.84 -10.28
N GLU A 205 -12.09 -7.36 -11.47
CA GLU A 205 -11.89 -8.78 -11.77
C GLU A 205 -10.66 -8.92 -12.65
N VAL A 206 -9.65 -9.65 -12.16
CA VAL A 206 -8.38 -9.83 -12.85
C VAL A 206 -7.89 -11.27 -12.76
N THR A 207 -6.98 -11.63 -13.66
CA THR A 207 -6.24 -12.89 -13.58
C THR A 207 -4.85 -12.65 -13.04
N THR A 208 -4.36 -13.55 -12.20
CA THR A 208 -2.98 -13.55 -11.72
C THR A 208 -2.22 -14.74 -12.30
N GLU A 209 -0.93 -14.55 -12.53
CA GLU A 209 -0.02 -15.68 -12.80
C GLU A 209 0.12 -16.54 -11.52
N PRO A 210 0.29 -17.87 -11.67
CA PRO A 210 0.41 -18.83 -10.57
C PRO A 210 1.71 -18.72 -9.76
#